data_AF-T1L429-F1
#
_entry.id   AF-T1L429-F1
#
_cell.length_a   1.000
_cell.length_b   1.000
_cell.length_c   1.000
_cell.angle_alpha   90.00
_cell.angle_beta   90.00
_cell.angle_gamma   90.00
#
_symmetry.space_group_name_H-M   'P 1'
#
loop_
_entity.id
_entity.type
_entity.pdbx_description
1 polymer ?
#
loop_
_entity_poly.entity_id
_entity_poly.type
_entity_poly.pdbx_seq_one_letter_code
_entity_poly.pdbx_strand_id
1 'polypeptide(L)'
;MTYKVSAMKLIKASAYISRVSPDLIMSTNTDFSFPGPKGVVIPGTGSYVQSIENVTRKKMFSIRKPNKTRLTGTIESIRHIHPTVNPDRTMVIGDRCDTDIAFGYNNGFKYKLLVGTGVNSLAEVKQFADDKPEDLIPSHFAPSLNGLIRLIFTVLFDLLII
;
A
#
# COMPACT_ATOMS: atom_id res chain seq x y z
N MET A 1 23.38 -0.19 -7.63
CA MET A 1 22.37 -0.20 -6.56
C MET A 1 22.83 -1.19 -5.49
N THR A 2 23.37 -0.72 -4.37
CA THR A 2 23.96 -1.62 -3.36
C THR A 2 22.88 -2.04 -2.37
N TYR A 3 22.30 -3.22 -2.57
CA TYR A 3 21.43 -3.85 -1.59
C TYR A 3 22.27 -4.29 -0.38
N LYS A 4 22.12 -3.62 0.76
CA LYS A 4 23.00 -3.78 1.94
C LYS A 4 22.47 -4.78 2.98
N VAL A 5 21.59 -5.71 2.62
CA VAL A 5 21.15 -6.77 3.55
C VAL A 5 22.17 -7.92 3.49
N SER A 6 22.62 -8.40 4.64
CA SER A 6 23.58 -9.50 4.75
C SER A 6 23.12 -10.51 5.78
N ALA A 7 23.62 -11.75 5.69
CA ALA A 7 23.33 -12.80 6.66
C ALA A 7 23.57 -12.34 8.11
N MET A 8 24.67 -11.61 8.34
CA MET A 8 25.00 -11.07 9.68
C MET A 8 23.94 -10.09 10.21
N LYS A 9 23.33 -9.27 9.34
CA LYS A 9 22.23 -8.38 9.75
C LYS A 9 20.96 -9.16 10.09
N LEU A 10 20.64 -10.21 9.33
CA LEU A 10 19.49 -11.07 9.61
C LEU A 10 19.67 -11.85 10.91
N ILE A 11 20.89 -12.34 11.20
CA ILE A 11 21.24 -12.98 12.48
C ILE A 11 21.02 -12.01 13.64
N LYS A 12 21.57 -10.79 13.54
CA LYS A 12 21.39 -9.75 14.57
C LYS A 12 19.92 -9.39 14.78
N ALA A 13 19.18 -9.17 13.70
CA ALA A 13 17.75 -8.86 13.77
C ALA A 13 16.96 -9.97 14.47
N SER A 14 17.19 -11.23 14.08
CA SER A 14 16.52 -12.39 14.68
C SER A 14 16.85 -12.52 16.17
N ALA A 15 18.12 -12.34 16.55
CA ALA A 15 18.54 -12.39 17.94
C ALA A 15 17.87 -11.32 18.82
N TYR A 16 17.72 -10.09 18.32
CA TYR A 16 17.03 -9.02 19.04
C TYR A 16 15.52 -9.23 19.10
N ILE A 17 14.89 -9.58 17.97
CA ILE A 17 13.45 -9.80 17.87
C ILE A 17 12.99 -10.93 18.81
N SER A 18 13.79 -11.99 18.94
CA SER A 18 13.50 -13.07 19.89
C SER A 18 13.40 -12.61 21.36
N ARG A 19 14.03 -11.48 21.73
CA ARG A 19 14.11 -10.98 23.12
C ARG A 19 13.13 -9.86 23.48
N VAL A 20 12.49 -9.23 22.49
CA VAL A 20 11.58 -8.09 22.72
C VAL A 20 10.11 -8.51 22.61
N SER A 21 9.19 -7.68 23.14
CA SER A 21 7.76 -7.88 22.93
C SER A 21 7.39 -7.81 21.43
N PRO A 22 6.45 -8.64 20.94
CA PRO A 22 5.87 -8.50 19.60
C PRO A 22 5.33 -7.11 19.26
N ASP A 23 4.98 -6.31 20.28
CA ASP A 23 4.48 -4.94 20.07
C ASP A 23 5.55 -3.95 19.57
N LEU A 24 6.83 -4.30 19.73
CA LEU A 24 7.97 -3.43 19.39
C LEU A 24 8.62 -3.79 18.05
N ILE A 25 8.08 -4.77 17.33
CA ILE A 25 8.67 -5.26 16.09
C ILE A 25 7.83 -4.84 14.89
N MET A 26 8.47 -4.11 13.99
CA MET A 26 7.78 -3.48 12.86
C MET A 26 8.61 -3.55 11.57
N SER A 27 7.92 -3.63 10.45
CA SER A 27 8.47 -3.53 9.11
C SER A 27 7.97 -2.28 8.41
N THR A 28 8.76 -1.73 7.50
CA THR A 28 8.36 -0.54 6.73
C THR A 28 7.35 -0.88 5.63
N ASN A 29 7.51 -2.04 4.98
CA ASN A 29 6.65 -2.62 3.95
C ASN A 29 6.81 -4.14 3.93
N THR A 30 5.92 -4.84 3.23
CA THR A 30 5.95 -6.29 3.04
C THR A 30 6.03 -6.71 1.57
N ASP A 31 6.55 -5.84 0.71
CA ASP A 31 6.74 -6.16 -0.70
C ASP A 31 7.79 -7.27 -0.85
N PHE A 32 7.43 -8.39 -1.50
CA PHE A 32 8.31 -9.55 -1.63
C PHE A 32 9.40 -9.37 -2.68
N SER A 33 9.16 -8.61 -3.75
CA SER A 33 10.15 -8.43 -4.81
C SER A 33 9.90 -7.17 -5.60
N PHE A 34 10.92 -6.71 -6.31
CA PHE A 34 10.82 -5.64 -7.29
C PHE A 34 11.66 -6.00 -8.53
N PRO A 35 11.28 -5.49 -9.71
CA PRO A 35 12.00 -5.76 -10.95
C PRO A 35 13.35 -5.05 -10.95
N GLY A 36 14.39 -5.80 -11.32
CA GLY A 36 15.74 -5.34 -11.56
C GLY A 36 16.08 -5.30 -13.06
N PRO A 37 17.25 -4.75 -13.42
CA PRO A 37 17.72 -4.72 -14.80
C PRO A 37 17.79 -6.13 -15.41
N LYS A 38 17.52 -6.24 -16.71
CA LYS A 38 17.65 -7.51 -17.47
C LYS A 38 16.84 -8.68 -16.88
N GLY A 39 15.66 -8.40 -16.33
CA GLY A 39 14.76 -9.44 -15.80
C GLY A 39 15.19 -10.02 -14.45
N VAL A 40 16.19 -9.44 -13.78
CA VAL A 40 16.58 -9.86 -12.44
C VAL A 40 15.43 -9.58 -11.47
N VAL A 41 15.03 -10.58 -10.69
CA VAL A 41 14.10 -10.39 -9.57
C VAL A 41 14.91 -10.10 -8.32
N ILE A 42 14.65 -8.97 -7.66
CA ILE A 42 15.40 -8.57 -6.48
C ILE A 42 14.50 -8.72 -5.24
N PRO A 43 14.95 -9.44 -4.18
CA PRO A 43 14.17 -9.61 -2.96
C PRO A 43 13.87 -8.29 -2.26
N GLY A 44 12.59 -8.09 -1.93
CA GLY A 44 12.06 -6.95 -1.20
C GLY A 44 12.08 -7.12 0.31
N THR A 45 11.52 -6.13 1.01
CA THR A 45 11.48 -6.15 2.48
C THR A 45 10.66 -7.32 3.00
N GLY A 46 9.57 -7.68 2.31
CA GLY A 46 8.72 -8.82 2.62
C GLY A 46 9.48 -10.15 2.71
N SER A 47 10.43 -10.40 1.82
CA SER A 47 11.25 -11.63 1.85
C SER A 47 12.08 -11.73 3.13
N TYR A 48 12.69 -10.61 3.55
CA TYR A 48 13.49 -10.58 4.77
C TYR A 48 12.62 -10.64 6.03
N VAL A 49 11.49 -9.93 6.02
CA VAL A 49 10.49 -9.97 7.09
C VAL A 49 10.04 -11.39 7.32
N GLN A 50 9.54 -12.07 6.28
CA GLN A 50 9.05 -13.45 6.39
C GLN A 50 10.13 -14.43 6.86
N SER A 51 11.37 -14.26 6.39
CA SER A 51 12.50 -15.07 6.87
C SER A 51 12.70 -14.93 8.38
N ILE A 52 12.69 -13.69 8.91
CA ILE A 52 12.86 -13.42 10.33
C ILE A 52 11.63 -13.88 11.14
N GLU A 53 10.41 -13.65 10.66
CA GLU A 53 9.19 -14.12 11.33
C GLU A 53 9.19 -15.64 11.48
N ASN A 54 9.64 -16.37 10.45
CA ASN A 54 9.69 -17.83 10.47
C ASN A 54 10.73 -18.35 11.48
N VAL A 55 11.88 -17.68 11.60
CA VAL A 55 12.92 -18.05 12.57
C VAL A 55 12.51 -17.71 14.00
N THR A 56 11.96 -16.51 14.22
CA THR A 56 11.64 -15.99 15.55
C THR A 56 10.26 -16.40 16.07
N ARG A 57 9.39 -16.90 15.18
CA ARG A 57 7.96 -17.20 15.42
C ARG A 57 7.16 -16.00 15.93
N LYS A 58 7.63 -14.78 15.66
CA LYS A 58 6.96 -13.54 16.01
C LYS A 58 6.54 -12.79 14.75
N LYS A 59 5.28 -12.37 14.70
CA LYS A 59 4.73 -11.57 13.60
C LYS A 59 5.11 -10.11 13.76
N MET A 60 5.63 -9.53 12.69
CA MET A 60 5.99 -8.12 12.63
C MET A 60 4.81 -7.30 12.10
N PHE A 61 4.55 -6.18 12.74
CA PHE A 61 3.56 -5.23 12.26
C PHE A 61 4.11 -4.44 11.06
N SER A 62 3.40 -4.39 9.93
CA SER A 62 3.82 -3.52 8.82
C SER A 62 3.19 -2.14 8.92
N ILE A 63 4.03 -1.10 8.87
CA ILE A 63 3.63 0.30 8.96
C ILE A 63 2.92 0.77 7.68
N ARG A 64 3.15 0.12 6.53
CA ARG A 64 2.60 0.56 5.25
C ARG A 64 1.16 0.12 5.01
N LYS A 65 0.60 0.73 3.96
CA LYS A 65 -0.60 0.30 3.26
C LYS A 65 -0.60 -1.24 3.04
N PRO A 66 -1.74 -1.93 3.19
CA PRO A 66 -3.09 -1.38 3.38
C PRO A 66 -3.48 -1.15 4.84
N ASN A 67 -2.57 -1.43 5.78
CA ASN A 67 -2.90 -1.47 7.21
C ASN A 67 -3.37 -0.11 7.73
N LYS A 68 -4.39 -0.13 8.58
CA LYS A 68 -4.61 0.96 9.55
C LYS A 68 -3.40 0.96 10.49
N THR A 69 -2.53 1.96 10.43
CA THR A 69 -1.38 2.00 11.36
C THR A 69 -1.86 1.95 12.81
N ARG A 70 -1.36 0.97 13.58
CA ARG A 70 -1.74 0.76 14.99
C ARG A 70 -1.27 1.89 15.91
N LEU A 71 -0.24 2.63 15.49
CA LEU A 71 0.45 3.64 16.29
C LEU A 71 -0.21 5.03 16.20
N THR A 72 -0.78 5.36 15.05
CA THR A 72 -1.67 6.49 14.78
C THR A 72 -2.35 6.16 13.45
N GLY A 73 -3.68 6.28 13.34
CA GLY A 73 -4.34 6.07 12.04
C GLY A 73 -3.65 6.93 10.98
N THR A 74 -3.38 6.40 9.78
CA THR A 74 -2.63 7.17 8.76
C THR A 74 -3.30 8.51 8.46
N ILE A 75 -4.64 8.55 8.55
CA ILE A 75 -5.46 9.77 8.51
C ILE A 75 -5.09 10.78 9.59
N GLU A 76 -4.91 10.34 10.84
CA GLU A 76 -4.56 11.23 11.96
C GLU A 76 -3.16 11.82 11.77
N SER A 77 -2.21 11.04 11.26
CA SER A 77 -0.89 11.56 10.87
C SER A 77 -0.98 12.58 9.74
N ILE A 78 -1.85 12.36 8.74
CA ILE A 78 -2.08 13.34 7.67
C ILE A 78 -2.76 14.59 8.23
N ARG A 79 -3.79 14.44 9.08
CA ARG A 79 -4.52 15.53 9.71
C ARG A 79 -3.68 16.37 10.66
N HIS A 80 -2.66 15.77 11.27
CA HIS A 80 -1.69 16.51 12.06
C HIS A 80 -0.99 17.61 11.24
N ILE A 81 -0.72 17.35 9.96
CA ILE A 81 -0.08 18.31 9.04
C ILE A 81 -1.14 19.09 8.24
N HIS A 82 -2.25 18.44 7.89
CA HIS A 82 -3.33 18.96 7.07
C HIS A 82 -4.69 18.74 7.76
N PRO A 83 -5.06 19.57 8.76
CA PRO A 83 -6.24 19.35 9.60
C PRO A 83 -7.57 19.29 8.83
N THR A 84 -7.61 19.87 7.64
CA THR A 84 -8.81 19.97 6.79
C THR A 84 -9.07 18.72 5.95
N VAL A 85 -8.18 17.72 5.96
CA VAL A 85 -8.36 16.49 5.19
C VAL A 85 -9.59 15.72 5.70
N ASN A 86 -10.56 15.56 4.81
CA ASN A 86 -11.77 14.78 5.03
C ASN A 86 -11.78 13.56 4.08
N PRO A 87 -11.72 12.31 4.59
CA PRO A 87 -11.80 11.09 3.78
C PRO A 87 -13.01 11.03 2.83
N ASP A 88 -14.14 11.65 3.17
CA ASP A 88 -15.35 11.69 2.33
C ASP A 88 -15.19 12.54 1.07
N ARG A 89 -14.22 13.46 1.07
CA ARG A 89 -13.91 14.39 -0.02
C ARG A 89 -12.49 14.23 -0.56
N THR A 90 -11.78 13.20 -0.11
CA THR A 90 -10.40 12.93 -0.52
C THR A 90 -10.36 11.66 -1.38
N MET A 91 -9.62 11.72 -2.48
CA MET A 91 -9.41 10.58 -3.37
C MET A 91 -8.03 9.98 -3.14
N VAL A 92 -7.97 8.66 -2.94
CA VAL A 92 -6.72 7.91 -2.97
C VAL A 92 -6.43 7.52 -4.41
N ILE A 93 -5.21 7.80 -4.88
CA ILE A 93 -4.74 7.45 -6.23
C ILE A 93 -3.56 6.50 -6.08
N GLY A 94 -3.60 5.37 -6.78
CA GLY A 94 -2.50 4.40 -6.80
C GLY A 94 -2.63 3.41 -7.93
N ASP A 95 -1.65 2.54 -8.07
CA ASP A 95 -1.52 1.61 -9.20
C ASP A 95 -1.68 0.14 -8.78
N ARG A 96 -1.95 -0.11 -7.50
CA ARG A 96 -2.06 -1.47 -6.95
C ARG A 96 -3.24 -1.61 -6.00
N CYS A 97 -4.01 -2.68 -6.16
CA CYS A 97 -5.25 -2.92 -5.43
C CYS A 97 -5.01 -3.32 -3.96
N ASP A 98 -4.10 -4.26 -3.73
CA ASP A 98 -3.78 -4.80 -2.39
C ASP A 98 -3.07 -3.78 -1.47
N THR A 99 -2.53 -2.69 -2.02
CA THR A 99 -1.93 -1.61 -1.24
C THR A 99 -2.77 -0.33 -1.28
N ASP A 100 -2.92 0.32 -2.44
CA ASP A 100 -3.48 1.68 -2.47
C ASP A 100 -5.00 1.71 -2.36
N ILE A 101 -5.68 0.80 -3.05
CA ILE A 101 -7.15 0.70 -3.01
C ILE A 101 -7.59 0.16 -1.65
N ALA A 102 -6.95 -0.90 -1.17
CA ALA A 102 -7.17 -1.43 0.17
C ALA A 102 -6.82 -0.42 1.27
N PHE A 103 -5.78 0.40 1.10
CA PHE A 103 -5.52 1.52 2.00
C PHE A 103 -6.67 2.52 2.04
N GLY A 104 -7.18 2.91 0.85
CA GLY A 104 -8.30 3.81 0.74
C GLY A 104 -9.53 3.27 1.45
N TYR A 105 -9.85 1.99 1.22
CA TYR A 105 -10.97 1.31 1.86
C TYR A 105 -10.79 1.24 3.38
N ASN A 106 -9.64 0.74 3.84
CA ASN A 106 -9.35 0.60 5.26
C ASN A 106 -9.35 1.93 5.99
N ASN A 107 -8.98 3.04 5.36
CA ASN A 107 -8.96 4.35 6.01
C ASN A 107 -10.24 5.19 5.76
N GLY A 108 -11.30 4.58 5.22
CA GLY A 108 -12.61 5.24 5.06
C GLY A 108 -12.64 6.28 3.94
N PHE A 109 -11.71 6.23 2.99
CA PHE A 109 -11.75 7.11 1.82
C PHE A 109 -12.86 6.69 0.88
N LYS A 110 -13.78 7.63 0.62
CA LYS A 110 -14.92 7.41 -0.27
C LYS A 110 -14.46 7.08 -1.70
N TYR A 111 -13.45 7.81 -2.20
CA TYR A 111 -12.96 7.70 -3.57
C TYR A 111 -11.57 7.06 -3.65
N LYS A 112 -11.44 6.07 -4.53
CA LYS A 112 -10.23 5.28 -4.81
C LYS A 112 -10.09 5.16 -6.32
N LEU A 113 -8.99 5.67 -6.87
CA LEU A 113 -8.67 5.64 -8.30
C LEU A 113 -7.48 4.73 -8.54
N LEU A 114 -7.68 3.71 -9.38
CA LEU A 114 -6.60 2.90 -9.91
C LEU A 114 -6.05 3.52 -11.20
N VAL A 115 -4.74 3.68 -11.30
CA VAL A 115 -4.06 4.07 -12.55
C VAL A 115 -3.41 2.86 -13.24
N GLY A 116 -3.75 2.64 -14.51
CA GLY A 116 -3.33 1.47 -15.28
C GLY A 116 -1.89 1.46 -15.78
N THR A 117 -1.05 2.42 -15.36
CA THR A 117 0.36 2.49 -15.75
C THR A 117 1.29 1.66 -14.88
N GLY A 118 0.81 1.12 -13.76
CA GLY A 118 1.64 0.41 -12.79
C GLY A 118 1.31 -1.07 -12.68
N VAL A 119 1.14 -1.56 -11.45
CA VAL A 119 1.11 -3.00 -11.18
C VAL A 119 -0.18 -3.68 -11.63
N ASN A 120 -1.36 -3.22 -11.18
CA ASN A 120 -2.61 -3.90 -11.48
C ASN A 120 -3.29 -3.34 -12.73
N SER A 121 -3.79 -4.25 -13.57
CA SER A 121 -4.55 -3.90 -14.78
C SER A 121 -6.06 -3.93 -14.54
N LEU A 122 -6.84 -3.24 -15.39
CA LEU A 122 -8.30 -3.31 -15.33
C LEU A 122 -8.84 -4.74 -15.52
N ALA A 123 -8.13 -5.59 -16.26
CA ALA A 123 -8.53 -6.97 -16.45
C ALA A 123 -8.42 -7.80 -15.16
N GLU A 124 -7.32 -7.62 -14.41
CA GLU A 124 -7.13 -8.27 -13.10
C GLU A 124 -8.17 -7.79 -12.08
N VAL A 125 -8.49 -6.50 -12.07
CA VAL A 125 -9.53 -5.95 -11.21
C VAL A 125 -10.90 -6.58 -11.46
N LYS A 126 -11.23 -6.85 -12.74
CA LYS A 126 -12.49 -7.52 -13.09
C LYS A 126 -12.54 -8.95 -12.58
N GLN A 127 -11.40 -9.66 -12.54
CA GLN A 127 -11.33 -11.00 -11.96
C GLN A 127 -11.57 -10.97 -10.45
N PHE A 128 -11.04 -9.96 -9.74
CA PHE A 128 -11.33 -9.80 -8.32
C PHE A 128 -12.82 -9.53 -8.07
N ALA A 129 -13.47 -8.73 -8.91
CA ALA A 129 -14.87 -8.34 -8.71
C ALA A 129 -15.83 -9.54 -8.68
N ASP A 130 -15.50 -10.63 -9.40
CA ASP A 130 -16.25 -11.88 -9.36
C ASP A 130 -16.23 -12.54 -7.96
N ASP A 131 -15.10 -12.41 -7.25
CA ASP A 131 -14.89 -12.90 -5.89
C ASP A 131 -15.34 -11.91 -4.79
N LYS A 132 -15.79 -10.71 -5.17
CA LYS A 132 -16.32 -9.62 -4.29
C LYS A 132 -15.44 -9.13 -3.11
N PRO A 133 -14.11 -8.97 -3.23
CA PRO A 133 -13.31 -8.28 -2.21
C PRO A 133 -13.51 -6.77 -2.33
N GLU A 134 -14.43 -6.21 -1.54
CA GLU A 134 -14.76 -4.76 -1.57
C GLU A 134 -13.55 -3.85 -1.32
N ASP A 135 -12.55 -4.33 -0.58
CA ASP A 135 -11.33 -3.61 -0.25
C ASP A 135 -10.34 -3.52 -1.43
N LEU A 136 -10.46 -4.39 -2.43
CA LEU A 136 -9.59 -4.41 -3.62
C LEU A 136 -10.23 -3.73 -4.84
N ILE A 137 -11.51 -3.36 -4.76
CA ILE A 137 -12.25 -2.79 -5.89
C ILE A 137 -12.11 -1.25 -5.89
N PRO A 138 -11.49 -0.66 -6.92
CA PRO A 138 -11.41 0.79 -7.04
C PRO A 138 -12.77 1.37 -7.44
N SER A 139 -13.07 2.57 -6.95
CA SER A 139 -14.29 3.30 -7.37
C SER A 139 -14.19 3.85 -8.79
N HIS A 140 -12.96 4.12 -9.26
CA HIS A 140 -12.66 4.72 -10.56
C HIS A 140 -11.41 4.08 -11.14
N PHE A 141 -11.28 4.11 -12.47
CA PHE A 141 -10.09 3.69 -13.19
C PHE A 141 -9.67 4.75 -14.20
N ALA A 142 -8.36 4.99 -14.32
CA ALA A 142 -7.78 5.77 -15.39
C ALA A 142 -6.63 4.97 -16.04
N PRO A 143 -6.49 4.98 -17.38
CA PRO A 143 -5.39 4.24 -18.02
C PRO A 143 -4.01 4.78 -17.64
N SER A 144 -3.93 6.05 -17.24
CA SER A 144 -2.71 6.71 -16.74
C SER A 144 -3.06 7.93 -15.91
N LEU A 145 -2.07 8.51 -15.23
CA LEU A 145 -2.26 9.78 -14.52
C LEU A 145 -2.65 10.93 -15.46
N ASN A 146 -2.25 10.91 -16.74
CA ASN A 146 -2.73 11.88 -17.72
C ASN A 146 -4.24 11.73 -18.00
N GLY A 147 -4.76 10.50 -17.90
CA GLY A 147 -6.20 10.24 -17.95
C GLY A 147 -6.98 10.87 -16.80
N LEU A 148 -6.33 11.17 -15.67
CA LEU A 148 -6.93 11.87 -14.54
C LEU A 148 -7.41 13.26 -14.93
N ILE A 149 -6.68 13.96 -15.82
CA ILE A 149 -7.05 15.30 -16.29
C ILE A 149 -8.45 15.26 -16.92
N ARG A 150 -8.75 14.23 -17.72
CA ARG A 150 -10.08 14.04 -18.31
C ARG A 150 -11.14 13.79 -17.25
N LEU A 151 -10.87 12.93 -16.27
CA LEU A 151 -11.78 12.66 -15.15
C LEU A 151 -12.06 13.91 -14.31
N ILE A 152 -11.03 14.69 -13.99
CA ILE A 152 -11.17 15.96 -13.26
C ILE A 152 -12.04 16.93 -14.05
N PHE A 153 -11.80 17.09 -15.35
CA PHE A 153 -12.62 17.99 -16.17
C PHE A 153 -14.06 17.50 -16.34
N THR A 154 -14.31 16.20 -16.47
CA THR A 154 -15.67 15.65 -16.56
C THR A 154 -16.42 15.80 -15.23
N VAL A 155 -15.78 15.49 -14.09
CA VAL A 155 -16.43 15.51 -12.77
C VAL A 155 -16.52 16.91 -12.16
N LEU A 156 -15.56 17.82 -12.44
CA LEU A 156 -15.63 19.21 -11.97
C LEU A 156 -16.67 20.03 -12.75
N PHE A 157 -16.94 19.73 -14.03
CA PHE A 157 -18.00 20.42 -14.76
C PHE A 157 -19.38 20.12 -14.16
N ASP A 158 -19.61 18.89 -13.70
CA ASP A 158 -20.86 18.53 -13.00
C ASP A 158 -21.00 19.19 -11.62
N LEU A 159 -19.89 19.58 -10.98
CA LEU A 159 -19.86 20.29 -9.68
C LEU A 159 -19.85 21.83 -9.78
N LEU A 160 -19.64 22.38 -10.98
CA LEU A 160 -19.61 23.84 -11.24
C LEU A 160 -20.95 24.38 -11.80
N ILE A 161 -21.96 23.52 -11.96
CA ILE A 161 -23.31 23.88 -12.44
C ILE A 161 -24.35 23.86 -11.27
N ILE A 162 -23.92 24.03 -10.02
CA ILE A 162 -24.82 24.30 -8.89
C ILE A 162 -24.36 25.56 -8.14
#